data_AF-A0A931S9U0-F1
#
_entry.id   AF-A0A931S9U0-F1
#
_cell.length_a   1.000
_cell.length_b   1.000
_cell.length_c   1.000
_cell.angle_alpha   90.00
_cell.angle_beta   90.00
_cell.angle_gamma   90.00
#
_symmetry.space_group_name_H-M   'P 1'
#
loop_
_entity.id
_entity.type
_entity.pdbx_description
1 polymer ?
#
loop_
_entity_poly.entity_id
_entity_poly.type
_entity_poly.pdbx_seq_one_letter_code
_entity_poly.pdbx_strand_id
1 'polypeptide(L)'
;YPGPGFQGIGANSAESSYYSWVDQHNTFGLGEDVPMSTGNLNDGLIALKDGQMVILPVPYPLGFYAKGFDGRIDDPNAGWKGRGLWTTSGDRAPWLREGGKGSKPVAVHFQLRPDPLAR
;
A
#
# COMPACT_ATOMS: atom_id res chain seq x y z
N TYR A 1 5.81 -8.63 -9.69
CA TYR A 1 6.02 -7.70 -8.56
C TYR A 1 7.39 -7.05 -8.71
N PRO A 2 7.55 -5.78 -8.33
CA PRO A 2 8.83 -5.10 -8.34
C PRO A 2 9.73 -5.62 -7.20
N GLY A 3 11.00 -5.24 -7.21
CA GLY A 3 11.98 -5.61 -6.18
C GLY A 3 12.87 -6.80 -6.55
N PRO A 4 13.90 -7.05 -5.73
CA PRO A 4 14.88 -8.10 -5.98
C PRO A 4 14.26 -9.49 -5.82
N GLY A 5 14.85 -10.49 -6.47
CA GLY A 5 14.53 -11.89 -6.25
C GLY A 5 15.78 -12.76 -6.11
N PHE A 6 15.59 -14.08 -6.08
CA PHE A 6 16.68 -15.04 -5.86
C PHE A 6 17.53 -15.25 -7.11
N GLN A 7 18.85 -15.38 -6.90
CA GLN A 7 19.80 -15.70 -7.96
C GLN A 7 19.54 -17.09 -8.56
N GLY A 8 19.84 -17.25 -9.86
CA GLY A 8 19.89 -18.54 -10.53
C GLY A 8 18.55 -19.09 -11.07
N ILE A 9 17.43 -18.38 -10.89
CA ILE A 9 16.10 -18.85 -11.34
C ILE A 9 15.40 -17.90 -12.33
N GLY A 10 16.16 -17.01 -12.98
CA GLY A 10 15.65 -16.07 -13.97
C GLY A 10 14.97 -14.83 -13.35
N ALA A 11 14.06 -14.21 -14.11
CA ALA A 11 13.35 -13.01 -13.67
C ALA A 11 12.29 -13.37 -12.61
N ASN A 12 12.48 -12.87 -11.40
CA ASN A 12 11.62 -13.12 -10.25
C ASN A 12 11.59 -11.90 -9.31
N SER A 13 10.72 -11.97 -8.31
CA SER A 13 10.72 -11.05 -7.18
C SER A 13 10.48 -11.85 -5.91
N ALA A 14 11.20 -11.50 -4.85
CA ALA A 14 11.02 -12.05 -3.52
C ALA A 14 9.83 -11.42 -2.79
N GLU A 15 9.16 -10.42 -3.39
CA GLU A 15 7.96 -9.81 -2.85
C GLU A 15 6.93 -10.87 -2.43
N SER A 16 6.48 -10.77 -1.18
CA SER A 16 5.54 -11.71 -0.58
C SER A 16 4.19 -11.03 -0.39
N SER A 17 3.53 -10.64 -1.48
CA SER A 17 2.24 -9.95 -1.38
C SER A 17 1.17 -10.86 -0.78
N TYR A 18 0.26 -10.28 -0.01
CA TYR A 18 -0.73 -11.07 0.76
C TYR A 18 -2.09 -11.19 0.08
N TYR A 19 -2.76 -10.07 -0.20
CA TYR A 19 -4.04 -10.03 -0.89
C TYR A 19 -3.98 -9.14 -2.13
N SER A 20 -4.85 -9.47 -3.09
CA SER A 20 -5.13 -8.65 -4.27
C SER A 20 -6.52 -8.04 -4.17
N TRP A 21 -6.62 -6.81 -4.65
CA TRP A 21 -7.80 -5.96 -4.62
C TRP A 21 -7.95 -5.27 -5.98
N VAL A 22 -9.13 -4.73 -6.25
CA VAL A 22 -9.37 -3.85 -7.39
C VAL A 22 -10.06 -2.60 -6.85
N ASP A 23 -9.44 -1.44 -7.05
CA ASP A 23 -10.06 -0.14 -6.75
C ASP A 23 -11.05 0.23 -7.86
N GLN A 24 -12.22 -0.41 -7.83
CA GLN A 24 -13.27 -0.26 -8.84
C GLN A 24 -13.80 1.17 -8.95
N HIS A 25 -13.80 1.90 -7.84
CA HIS A 25 -14.50 3.19 -7.73
C HIS A 25 -13.55 4.38 -7.64
N ASN A 26 -12.28 4.21 -8.02
CA ASN A 26 -11.28 5.27 -7.96
C ASN A 26 -11.19 5.92 -6.56
N THR A 27 -11.26 5.09 -5.52
CA THR A 27 -11.18 5.54 -4.13
C THR A 27 -9.79 6.09 -3.79
N PHE A 28 -8.73 5.64 -4.46
CA PHE A 28 -7.39 6.17 -4.25
C PHE A 28 -7.06 7.40 -5.09
N GLY A 29 -7.62 7.52 -6.30
CA GLY A 29 -7.32 8.61 -7.24
C GLY A 29 -6.47 8.22 -8.45
N LEU A 30 -6.14 6.93 -8.65
CA LEU A 30 -5.39 6.43 -9.81
C LEU A 30 -6.28 6.09 -11.02
N GLY A 31 -7.60 6.23 -10.90
CA GLY A 31 -8.59 5.81 -11.89
C GLY A 31 -9.45 4.66 -11.41
N GLU A 32 -10.45 4.31 -12.21
CA GLU A 32 -11.33 3.15 -11.96
C GLU A 32 -10.62 1.84 -12.34
N ASP A 33 -11.07 0.75 -11.73
CA ASP A 33 -10.64 -0.62 -11.99
C ASP A 33 -9.12 -0.87 -11.88
N VAL A 34 -8.43 -0.18 -10.98
CA VAL A 34 -6.99 -0.34 -10.76
C VAL A 34 -6.72 -1.58 -9.89
N PRO A 35 -6.04 -2.63 -10.38
CA PRO A 35 -5.62 -3.74 -9.54
C PRO A 35 -4.56 -3.30 -8.53
N MET A 36 -4.70 -3.72 -7.29
CA MET A 36 -3.80 -3.39 -6.20
C MET A 36 -3.46 -4.61 -5.35
N SER A 37 -2.33 -4.59 -4.66
CA SER A 37 -1.91 -5.65 -3.76
C SER A 37 -1.31 -5.08 -2.48
N THR A 38 -1.48 -5.81 -1.38
CA THR A 38 -0.81 -5.52 -0.11
C THR A 38 0.62 -6.07 -0.15
N GLY A 39 1.60 -5.19 -0.33
CA GLY A 39 3.01 -5.53 -0.52
C GLY A 39 3.76 -5.64 0.82
N ASN A 40 4.00 -6.87 1.28
CA ASN A 40 4.62 -7.09 2.59
C ASN A 40 6.11 -6.74 2.62
N LEU A 41 6.84 -7.03 1.53
CA LEU A 41 8.29 -6.77 1.46
C LEU A 41 8.62 -5.51 0.66
N ASN A 42 7.58 -4.73 0.31
CA ASN A 42 7.67 -3.38 -0.20
C ASN A 42 7.10 -2.35 0.81
N ASP A 43 6.83 -2.78 2.05
CA ASP A 43 6.36 -1.95 3.15
C ASP A 43 5.11 -1.12 2.85
N GLY A 44 4.12 -1.64 2.10
CA GLY A 44 2.96 -0.82 1.74
C GLY A 44 1.99 -1.45 0.76
N LEU A 45 1.51 -0.65 -0.19
CA LEU A 45 0.60 -1.07 -1.25
C LEU A 45 1.29 -1.02 -2.61
N ILE A 46 0.84 -1.84 -3.55
CA ILE A 46 1.35 -1.87 -4.92
C ILE A 46 0.15 -1.73 -5.86
N ALA A 47 0.11 -0.69 -6.70
CA ALA A 47 -0.91 -0.51 -7.73
C ALA A 47 -0.37 -0.94 -9.10
N LEU A 48 -1.18 -1.62 -9.91
CA LEU A 48 -0.87 -1.86 -11.32
C LEU A 48 -1.60 -0.81 -12.17
N LYS A 49 -0.86 0.20 -12.64
CA LYS A 49 -1.40 1.28 -13.47
C LYS A 49 -0.62 1.33 -14.78
N ASP A 50 -1.34 1.31 -15.90
CA ASP A 50 -0.76 1.44 -17.25
C ASP A 50 0.40 0.47 -17.52
N GLY A 51 0.27 -0.78 -17.05
CA GLY A 51 1.28 -1.83 -17.19
C GLY A 51 2.47 -1.71 -16.23
N GLN A 52 2.47 -0.72 -15.33
CA GLN A 52 3.53 -0.47 -14.36
C GLN A 52 3.07 -0.75 -12.94
N MET A 53 3.94 -1.39 -12.15
CA MET A 53 3.74 -1.58 -10.72
C MET A 53 4.26 -0.37 -9.96
N VAL A 54 3.34 0.42 -9.39
CA VAL A 54 3.61 1.61 -8.59
C VAL A 54 3.64 1.20 -7.12
N ILE A 55 4.77 1.40 -6.46
CA ILE A 55 4.93 1.11 -5.03
C ILE A 55 4.50 2.34 -4.24
N LEU A 56 3.66 2.12 -3.23
CA LEU A 56 3.15 3.12 -2.28
C LEU A 56 3.63 2.73 -0.88
N PRO A 57 4.88 3.05 -0.52
CA PRO A 57 5.49 2.58 0.72
C PRO A 57 5.05 3.43 1.92
N VAL A 58 4.91 2.80 3.08
CA VAL A 58 4.91 3.46 4.38
C VAL A 58 6.36 3.57 4.84
N PRO A 59 6.96 4.77 4.85
CA PRO A 59 8.40 4.88 5.06
C PRO A 59 8.81 4.59 6.51
N TYR A 60 7.91 4.85 7.48
CA TYR A 60 8.16 4.66 8.90
C TYR A 60 6.85 4.37 9.66
N PRO A 61 6.90 3.58 10.76
CA PRO A 61 8.05 2.80 11.19
C PRO A 61 8.32 1.61 10.27
N LEU A 62 9.59 1.29 10.03
CA LEU A 62 10.03 0.19 9.18
C LEU A 62 9.45 -1.16 9.64
N GLY A 63 9.24 -2.05 8.66
CA GLY A 63 8.59 -3.34 8.86
C GLY A 63 7.07 -3.19 8.84
N PHE A 64 6.52 -2.72 7.72
CA PHE A 64 5.08 -2.57 7.53
C PHE A 64 4.54 -3.72 6.68
N TYR A 65 3.90 -4.69 7.32
CA TYR A 65 3.34 -5.85 6.64
C TYR A 65 1.85 -5.62 6.36
N ALA A 66 1.54 -5.08 5.19
CA ALA A 66 0.17 -4.75 4.78
C ALA A 66 -0.74 -5.99 4.74
N LYS A 67 -1.89 -5.94 5.44
CA LYS A 67 -2.90 -7.02 5.45
C LYS A 67 -4.32 -6.56 5.16
N GLY A 68 -4.74 -5.44 5.74
CA GLY A 68 -6.05 -4.84 5.44
C GLY A 68 -6.02 -4.01 4.17
N PHE A 69 -7.16 -3.82 3.52
CA PHE A 69 -7.30 -2.89 2.40
C PHE A 69 -8.76 -2.47 2.31
N ASP A 70 -9.01 -1.18 2.51
CA ASP A 70 -10.34 -0.60 2.43
C ASP A 70 -10.25 0.74 1.68
N GLY A 71 -10.95 0.85 0.56
CA GLY A 71 -11.10 2.11 -0.16
C GLY A 71 -12.35 2.85 0.32
N ARG A 72 -12.25 4.16 0.57
CA ARG A 72 -13.42 4.98 0.91
C ARG A 72 -13.44 6.29 0.15
N ILE A 73 -14.66 6.73 -0.15
CA ILE A 73 -14.98 8.09 -0.61
C ILE A 73 -15.88 8.68 0.48
N ASP A 74 -15.29 9.45 1.37
CA ASP A 74 -15.99 10.11 2.48
C ASP A 74 -16.74 11.36 1.99
N ASP A 75 -16.22 12.08 0.98
CA ASP A 75 -16.91 13.18 0.30
C ASP A 75 -16.54 13.23 -1.20
N PRO A 76 -17.47 12.94 -2.13
CA PRO A 76 -17.19 12.96 -3.56
C PRO A 76 -16.82 14.36 -4.09
N ASN A 77 -17.21 15.44 -3.40
CA ASN A 77 -16.97 16.82 -3.81
C ASN A 77 -15.67 17.42 -3.24
N ALA A 78 -15.03 16.77 -2.27
CA ALA A 78 -13.80 17.25 -1.64
C ALA A 78 -12.51 16.88 -2.40
N GLY A 79 -12.62 16.37 -3.62
CA GLY A 79 -11.48 15.99 -4.47
C GLY A 79 -10.65 14.86 -3.86
N TRP A 80 -9.33 15.05 -3.79
CA TRP A 80 -8.39 14.06 -3.25
C TRP A 80 -8.49 13.91 -1.72
N LYS A 81 -9.00 14.92 -1.01
CA LYS A 81 -9.12 14.90 0.45
C LYS A 81 -10.29 14.06 0.95
N GLY A 82 -11.35 13.97 0.14
CA GLY A 82 -12.56 13.21 0.47
C GLY A 82 -12.46 11.73 0.13
N ARG A 83 -11.27 11.22 -0.22
CA ARG A 83 -11.07 9.83 -0.60
C ARG A 83 -9.71 9.33 -0.10
N GLY A 84 -9.55 8.02 -0.07
CA GLY A 84 -8.28 7.40 0.24
C GLY A 84 -8.38 5.88 0.41
N LEU A 85 -7.23 5.30 0.69
CA LEU A 85 -7.10 3.89 1.06
C LEU A 85 -6.68 3.77 2.51
N TRP A 86 -7.29 2.85 3.22
CA TRP A 86 -6.87 2.44 4.56
C TRP A 86 -6.28 1.05 4.48
N THR A 87 -5.14 0.87 5.15
CA THR A 87 -4.53 -0.44 5.30
C THR A 87 -3.94 -0.57 6.69
N THR A 88 -3.82 -1.81 7.14
CA THR A 88 -3.32 -2.16 8.46
C THR A 88 -2.04 -2.97 8.34
N SER A 89 -1.11 -2.72 9.28
CA SER A 89 0.02 -3.61 9.50
C SER A 89 -0.47 -4.82 10.29
N GLY A 90 -0.41 -6.02 9.70
CA GLY A 90 -0.83 -7.26 10.35
C GLY A 90 0.34 -8.06 10.94
N ASP A 91 1.25 -7.36 11.62
CA ASP A 91 2.41 -7.96 12.27
C ASP A 91 2.00 -8.93 13.38
N ARG A 92 2.44 -10.18 13.30
CA ARG A 92 2.28 -11.14 14.40
C ARG A 92 3.27 -10.92 15.54
N ALA A 93 4.40 -10.28 15.24
CA ALA A 93 5.46 -9.96 16.18
C ALA A 93 5.83 -8.46 16.06
N PRO A 94 4.92 -7.54 16.43
CA PRO A 94 5.14 -6.11 16.24
C PRO A 94 6.36 -5.60 17.02
N TRP A 95 6.86 -6.29 18.04
CA TRP A 95 8.10 -5.92 18.74
C TRP A 95 9.39 -6.15 17.94
N LEU A 96 9.32 -6.79 16.77
CA LEU A 96 10.46 -6.93 15.84
C LEU A 96 10.54 -5.80 14.81
N ARG A 97 9.52 -4.93 14.77
CA ARG A 97 9.53 -3.73 13.92
C ARG A 97 10.30 -2.60 14.60
N GLU A 98 10.57 -1.55 13.84
CA GLU A 98 11.13 -0.32 14.40
C GLU A 98 10.31 0.21 15.58
N GLY A 99 10.99 0.53 16.69
CA GLY A 99 10.36 0.91 17.97
C GLY A 99 10.36 -0.21 19.01
N GLY A 100 10.50 -1.48 18.61
CA GLY A 100 10.77 -2.59 19.53
C GLY A 100 9.61 -2.93 20.48
N LYS A 101 9.94 -3.41 21.69
CA LYS A 101 8.96 -3.87 22.69
C LYS A 101 7.92 -2.80 23.01
N GLY A 102 6.64 -3.16 22.92
CA GLY A 102 5.52 -2.25 23.15
C GLY A 102 4.93 -1.65 21.87
N SER A 103 5.57 -1.86 20.72
CA SER A 103 5.00 -1.52 19.42
C SER A 103 3.67 -2.23 19.19
N LYS A 104 2.72 -1.51 18.60
CA LYS A 104 1.38 -2.00 18.28
C LYS A 104 1.18 -2.03 16.77
N PRO A 105 0.25 -2.85 16.26
CA PRO A 105 -0.24 -2.71 14.90
C PRO A 105 -0.72 -1.28 14.63
N VAL A 106 -0.47 -0.80 13.40
CA VAL A 106 -0.89 0.53 12.96
C VAL A 106 -1.89 0.41 11.82
N ALA A 107 -2.82 1.35 11.76
CA ALA A 107 -3.63 1.63 10.58
C ALA A 107 -3.10 2.90 9.93
N VAL A 108 -2.98 2.90 8.61
CA VAL A 108 -2.47 4.03 7.83
C VAL A 108 -3.50 4.43 6.78
N HIS A 109 -3.55 5.73 6.50
CA HIS A 109 -4.41 6.32 5.50
C HIS A 109 -3.54 6.89 4.37
N PHE A 110 -3.74 6.37 3.17
CA PHE A 110 -3.09 6.81 1.95
C PHE A 110 -3.99 7.77 1.19
N GLN A 111 -3.45 8.93 0.84
CA GLN A 111 -4.11 9.90 -0.03
C GLN A 111 -3.18 10.30 -1.17
N LEU A 112 -3.70 10.28 -2.40
CA LEU A 112 -2.96 10.71 -3.58
C LEU A 112 -3.35 12.14 -3.93
N ARG A 113 -2.39 13.05 -3.83
CA ARG A 113 -2.58 14.42 -4.29
C ARG A 113 -2.52 14.48 -5.83
N PRO A 114 -3.31 15.36 -6.48
CA PRO A 114 -3.21 15.58 -7.92
C PRO A 114 -1.89 16.23 -8.32
N ASP A 115 -1.28 17.02 -7.42
CA ASP A 115 0.02 17.64 -7.61
C ASP A 115 0.72 17.87 -6.26
N PRO A 116 2.05 18.10 -6.24
CA PRO A 116 2.82 18.26 -5.00
C PRO A 116 2.43 19.47 -4.14
N LEU A 117 1.78 20.49 -4.71
CA LEU A 117 1.41 21.75 -4.05
C LEU A 117 -0.05 21.77 -3.61
N ALA A 118 -0.85 20.76 -3.96
CA ALA A 118 -2.24 20.63 -3.54
C ALA A 118 -2.36 20.70 -2.00
N ARG A 119 -3.24 21.61 -1.54
CA ARG A 119 -3.47 21.91 -0.12
C ARG A 119 -4.75 21.32 0.40
#